data_AF-A0A356TS94-F1
#
_entry.id   AF-A0A356TS94-F1
#
_cell.length_a   1.000
_cell.length_b   1.000
_cell.length_c   1.000
_cell.angle_alpha   90.00
_cell.angle_beta   90.00
_cell.angle_gamma   90.00
#
_symmetry.space_group_name_H-M   'P 1'
#
loop_
_entity.id
_entity.type
_entity.pdbx_description
1 polymer ?
#
loop_
_entity_poly.entity_id
_entity_poly.type
_entity_poly.pdbx_seq_one_letter_code
_entity_poly.pdbx_strand_id
1 'polypeptide(L)'
;MLWSESWSGYADGKRAPVGGLADESLAKRLRIYKRQVAKRYRVIDPEQIERLLTQGPYHISTKLDGELWFLVKREGEVALCAYNGRVLRETPLAKEAERLLADAGDVILAGELVAEPESGSGRARVHHVATALGSDELEKTLSFHAFDLVEDDGKDTLLVDYDARVTRMKELLDGGQRVSVVETVVGEPADVVRLYREWVVSDRFEGLVVRSERGLTYKIKSTLTLDAVIIAFGERITGEVHQVREMSVALLRDDGTFQLLGAVGNGFGEQDRADWFQRLSPMQVESRFRLANREGTLSKFVEPKIVVEIRCSDLLASDSWDAPIRRMSLRYTENKGWEPIRETPTAVMIHPIFLRERTDKKVDVESIGMTQITSRVPLSSPDEKAAPIEQKPAEVVRRAVFSKTTKAKVAVRKYMVIDTHKGDERSYPPYVTFFTDYSPGRKEPLQTALRTASTMEHAERQVVEWMAKNIKRGWSEEEQARVGELVPPPPEAAKILAPKKK
;
A
#
# COMPACT_ATOMS: atom_id res chain seq x y z
N MET A 1 -26.48 -5.26 19.93
CA MET A 1 -25.58 -4.15 20.31
C MET A 1 -24.99 -3.61 19.02
N LEU A 2 -25.42 -2.44 18.57
CA LEU A 2 -25.20 -1.97 17.20
C LEU A 2 -23.75 -1.53 16.92
N TRP A 3 -23.09 -0.90 17.89
CA TRP A 3 -21.88 -0.11 17.62
C TRP A 3 -20.58 -0.81 18.00
N SER A 4 -20.38 -1.20 19.25
CA SER A 4 -19.14 -1.88 19.68
C SER A 4 -19.35 -2.52 21.04
N GLU A 5 -18.66 -3.64 21.27
CA GLU A 5 -18.54 -4.30 22.57
C GLU A 5 -17.33 -3.76 23.38
N SER A 6 -16.40 -3.06 22.72
CA SER A 6 -15.18 -2.51 23.31
C SER A 6 -15.09 -1.01 23.12
N TRP A 7 -15.00 -0.27 24.23
CA TRP A 7 -14.92 1.19 24.24
C TRP A 7 -13.73 1.68 25.05
N SER A 8 -13.21 2.83 24.64
CA SER A 8 -12.29 3.67 25.41
C SER A 8 -12.86 5.08 25.47
N GLY A 9 -12.57 5.82 26.55
CA GLY A 9 -12.88 7.25 26.61
C GLY A 9 -12.16 8.02 25.49
N TYR A 10 -12.81 9.04 24.97
CA TYR A 10 -12.23 9.98 24.02
C TYR A 10 -13.00 11.30 24.05
N ALA A 11 -12.36 12.35 24.55
CA ALA A 11 -12.99 13.61 24.93
C ALA A 11 -14.24 13.35 25.82
N ASP A 12 -15.34 14.07 25.60
CA ASP A 12 -16.60 13.89 26.36
C ASP A 12 -17.46 12.71 25.86
N GLY A 13 -16.86 11.76 25.17
CA GLY A 13 -17.51 10.61 24.56
C GLY A 13 -16.65 9.36 24.60
N LYS A 14 -16.83 8.51 23.59
CA LYS A 14 -16.17 7.21 23.53
C LYS A 14 -15.80 6.82 22.11
N ARG A 15 -14.77 6.01 22.00
CA ARG A 15 -14.28 5.44 20.73
C ARG A 15 -14.07 3.93 20.80
N ALA A 16 -14.30 3.28 19.67
CA ALA A 16 -13.98 1.88 19.45
C ALA A 16 -12.73 1.73 18.55
N PRO A 17 -11.89 0.70 18.78
CA PRO A 17 -10.67 0.48 18.00
C PRO A 17 -10.97 -0.01 16.58
N VAL A 18 -9.92 -0.23 15.77
CA VAL A 18 -10.03 -0.93 14.49
C VAL A 18 -10.68 -2.30 14.71
N GLY A 19 -11.66 -2.63 13.86
CA GLY A 19 -12.48 -3.85 14.01
C GLY A 19 -13.50 -3.80 15.16
N GLY A 20 -13.69 -2.66 15.82
CA GLY A 20 -14.61 -2.51 16.95
C GLY A 20 -16.09 -2.43 16.55
N LEU A 21 -16.40 -2.09 15.29
CA LEU A 21 -17.79 -2.03 14.80
C LEU A 21 -18.46 -3.41 14.86
N ALA A 22 -19.46 -3.55 15.74
CA ALA A 22 -20.12 -4.82 16.03
C ALA A 22 -21.09 -5.29 14.93
N ASP A 23 -21.81 -4.37 14.29
CA ASP A 23 -22.71 -4.72 13.17
C ASP A 23 -21.91 -5.12 11.93
N GLU A 24 -21.85 -6.43 11.65
CA GLU A 24 -21.17 -6.98 10.50
C GLU A 24 -21.76 -6.54 9.15
N SER A 25 -23.08 -6.31 9.09
CA SER A 25 -23.78 -5.88 7.89
C SER A 25 -23.39 -4.44 7.54
N LEU A 26 -23.44 -3.55 8.53
CA LEU A 26 -22.97 -2.17 8.39
C LEU A 26 -21.48 -2.15 8.04
N ALA A 27 -20.64 -2.87 8.79
CA ALA A 27 -19.20 -2.96 8.52
C ALA A 27 -18.89 -3.46 7.11
N LYS A 28 -19.66 -4.44 6.60
CA LYS A 28 -19.55 -4.92 5.22
C LYS A 28 -19.95 -3.83 4.21
N ARG A 29 -21.03 -3.10 4.46
CA ARG A 29 -21.50 -2.01 3.58
C ARG A 29 -20.47 -0.88 3.48
N LEU A 30 -19.91 -0.41 4.60
CA LEU A 30 -18.89 0.64 4.61
C LEU A 30 -17.63 0.23 3.82
N ARG A 31 -17.19 -1.04 3.98
CA ARG A 31 -16.07 -1.61 3.21
C ARG A 31 -16.37 -1.73 1.72
N ILE A 32 -17.61 -2.10 1.36
CA ILE A 32 -18.06 -2.15 -0.04
C ILE A 32 -18.02 -0.76 -0.65
N TYR A 33 -18.54 0.26 0.04
CA TYR A 33 -18.50 1.65 -0.44
C TYR A 33 -17.06 2.11 -0.70
N LYS A 34 -16.14 1.95 0.26
CA LYS A 34 -14.72 2.28 0.07
C LYS A 34 -14.15 1.61 -1.19
N ARG A 35 -14.43 0.32 -1.38
CA ARG A 35 -13.85 -0.48 -2.48
C ARG A 35 -14.46 -0.17 -3.84
N GLN A 36 -15.78 0.00 -3.91
CA GLN A 36 -16.52 0.10 -5.17
C GLN A 36 -16.79 1.53 -5.62
N VAL A 37 -16.80 2.50 -4.69
CA VAL A 37 -17.06 3.91 -4.98
C VAL A 37 -15.78 4.72 -4.80
N ALA A 38 -15.33 4.93 -3.56
CA ALA A 38 -14.24 5.86 -3.25
C ALA A 38 -12.89 5.50 -3.92
N LYS A 39 -12.55 4.20 -3.99
CA LYS A 39 -11.32 3.73 -4.67
C LYS A 39 -11.38 3.76 -6.20
N ARG A 40 -12.56 3.97 -6.83
CA ARG A 40 -12.71 3.96 -8.29
C ARG A 40 -12.55 5.32 -8.95
N TYR A 41 -12.30 6.38 -8.17
CA TYR A 41 -12.11 7.72 -8.73
C TYR A 41 -10.88 7.76 -9.63
N ARG A 42 -11.07 8.26 -10.85
CA ARG A 42 -10.02 8.34 -11.88
C ARG A 42 -9.11 9.52 -11.59
N VAL A 43 -7.81 9.33 -11.66
CA VAL A 43 -6.85 10.45 -11.53
C VAL A 43 -6.83 11.21 -12.85
N ILE A 44 -6.94 12.53 -12.80
CA ILE A 44 -6.60 13.42 -13.91
C ILE A 44 -5.40 14.25 -13.50
N ASP A 45 -4.37 14.23 -14.33
CA ASP A 45 -3.24 15.13 -14.18
C ASP A 45 -3.71 16.58 -14.46
N PRO A 46 -3.32 17.58 -13.64
CA PRO A 46 -3.70 18.97 -13.85
C PRO A 46 -3.44 19.50 -15.27
N GLU A 47 -2.36 19.05 -15.93
CA GLU A 47 -2.03 19.44 -17.31
C GLU A 47 -2.99 18.83 -18.34
N GLN A 48 -3.80 17.85 -17.95
CA GLN A 48 -4.73 17.13 -18.82
C GLN A 48 -6.21 17.49 -18.61
N ILE A 49 -6.52 18.42 -17.69
CA ILE A 49 -7.91 18.82 -17.37
C ILE A 49 -8.66 19.21 -18.66
N GLU A 50 -8.13 20.17 -19.42
CA GLU A 50 -8.78 20.69 -20.64
C GLU A 50 -8.94 19.63 -21.73
N ARG A 51 -8.00 18.68 -21.82
CA ARG A 51 -8.05 17.60 -22.82
C ARG A 51 -9.07 16.52 -22.46
N LEU A 52 -9.21 16.19 -21.19
CA LEU A 52 -9.99 15.04 -20.73
C LEU A 52 -11.41 15.40 -20.33
N LEU A 53 -11.63 16.60 -19.80
CA LEU A 53 -12.94 17.06 -19.35
C LEU A 53 -13.54 18.00 -20.40
N THR A 54 -14.23 17.44 -21.40
CA THR A 54 -14.71 18.20 -22.56
C THR A 54 -16.20 18.49 -22.56
N GLN A 55 -17.00 17.83 -21.71
CA GLN A 55 -18.46 17.99 -21.66
C GLN A 55 -18.94 18.08 -20.21
N GLY A 56 -19.53 19.21 -19.84
CA GLY A 56 -20.26 19.39 -18.58
C GLY A 56 -21.77 19.15 -18.73
N PRO A 57 -22.56 19.52 -17.71
CA PRO A 57 -22.10 20.12 -16.46
C PRO A 57 -21.41 19.10 -15.53
N TYR A 58 -20.59 19.59 -14.62
CA TYR A 58 -19.93 18.82 -13.56
C TYR A 58 -20.32 19.32 -12.19
N HIS A 59 -20.44 18.41 -11.22
CA HIS A 59 -20.36 18.76 -9.80
C HIS A 59 -18.90 18.77 -9.35
N ILE A 60 -18.39 19.94 -9.02
CA ILE A 60 -16.99 20.20 -8.67
C ILE A 60 -16.93 20.46 -7.17
N SER A 61 -16.47 19.46 -6.42
CA SER A 61 -16.33 19.53 -4.97
C SER A 61 -14.88 19.78 -4.56
N THR A 62 -14.67 20.44 -3.42
CA THR A 62 -13.35 20.46 -2.77
C THR A 62 -12.92 19.04 -2.43
N LYS A 63 -11.65 18.71 -2.70
CA LYS A 63 -11.04 17.49 -2.15
C LYS A 63 -10.35 17.84 -0.84
N LEU A 64 -10.96 17.41 0.25
CA LEU A 64 -10.38 17.48 1.58
C LEU A 64 -9.32 16.39 1.79
N ASP A 65 -8.39 16.65 2.71
CA ASP A 65 -7.24 15.82 3.05
C ASP A 65 -7.41 15.30 4.47
N GLY A 66 -8.23 14.27 4.61
CA GLY A 66 -8.59 13.69 5.88
C GLY A 66 -8.67 12.17 5.80
N GLU A 67 -9.57 11.60 6.60
CA GLU A 67 -9.90 10.18 6.53
C GLU A 67 -11.34 9.98 6.03
N LEU A 68 -11.57 8.94 5.23
CA LEU A 68 -12.93 8.51 4.88
C LEU A 68 -13.64 7.95 6.11
N TRP A 69 -14.69 8.65 6.55
CA TRP A 69 -15.60 8.25 7.61
C TRP A 69 -17.04 8.27 7.11
N PHE A 70 -17.93 7.67 7.90
CA PHE A 70 -19.36 7.63 7.62
C PHE A 70 -20.09 8.16 8.84
N LEU A 71 -21.00 9.11 8.62
CA LEU A 71 -21.97 9.49 9.62
C LEU A 71 -23.19 8.59 9.46
N VAL A 72 -23.51 7.84 10.51
CA VAL A 72 -24.54 6.79 10.49
C VAL A 72 -25.59 7.10 11.54
N LYS A 73 -26.87 7.17 11.14
CA LYS A 73 -28.02 7.08 12.04
C LYS A 73 -28.72 5.75 11.84
N ARG A 74 -28.95 5.03 12.93
CA ARG A 74 -29.61 3.73 12.95
C ARG A 74 -30.34 3.54 14.26
N GLU A 75 -31.60 3.12 14.18
CA GLU A 75 -32.41 2.84 15.38
C GLU A 75 -32.47 4.03 16.36
N GLY A 76 -32.45 5.26 15.80
CA GLY A 76 -32.44 6.51 16.57
C GLY A 76 -31.07 6.92 17.12
N GLU A 77 -30.04 6.08 17.02
CA GLU A 77 -28.70 6.38 17.50
C GLU A 77 -27.78 6.88 16.38
N VAL A 78 -26.85 7.78 16.72
CA VAL A 78 -25.88 8.36 15.79
C VAL A 78 -24.44 8.02 16.19
N ALA A 79 -23.62 7.71 15.18
CA ALA A 79 -22.19 7.48 15.32
C ALA A 79 -21.42 7.89 14.05
N LEU A 80 -20.17 8.30 14.22
CA LEU A 80 -19.21 8.31 13.12
C LEU A 80 -18.49 6.96 13.07
N CYS A 81 -18.48 6.32 11.91
CA CYS A 81 -17.87 5.01 11.71
C CYS A 81 -16.83 5.08 10.58
N ALA A 82 -15.62 4.57 10.81
CA ALA A 82 -14.67 4.34 9.73
C ALA A 82 -14.92 2.96 9.08
N TYR A 83 -14.59 2.81 7.80
CA TYR A 83 -14.73 1.52 7.09
C TYR A 83 -13.88 0.39 7.69
N ASN A 84 -12.85 0.71 8.50
CA ASN A 84 -12.00 -0.26 9.19
C ASN A 84 -12.57 -0.66 10.57
N GLY A 85 -13.76 -0.18 10.92
CA GLY A 85 -14.47 -0.54 12.14
C GLY A 85 -14.19 0.34 13.35
N ARG A 86 -13.38 1.41 13.23
CA ARG A 86 -13.35 2.45 14.28
C ARG A 86 -14.72 3.12 14.39
N VAL A 87 -15.11 3.49 15.60
CA VAL A 87 -16.39 4.17 15.87
C VAL A 87 -16.15 5.32 16.84
N LEU A 88 -16.77 6.48 16.61
CA LEU A 88 -16.87 7.59 17.56
C LEU A 88 -18.34 7.78 17.94
N ARG A 89 -18.61 7.85 19.24
CA ARG A 89 -19.95 8.13 19.78
C ARG A 89 -19.87 9.11 20.94
N GLU A 90 -20.93 9.89 21.09
CA GLU A 90 -21.13 10.83 22.20
C GLU A 90 -20.04 11.91 22.33
N THR A 91 -19.08 11.98 21.40
CA THR A 91 -18.12 13.08 21.33
C THR A 91 -18.84 14.37 20.96
N PRO A 92 -18.27 15.54 21.24
CA PRO A 92 -18.86 16.82 20.82
C PRO A 92 -19.26 16.85 19.33
N LEU A 93 -18.44 16.29 18.43
CA LEU A 93 -18.77 16.18 16.99
C LEU A 93 -19.96 15.24 16.75
N ALA A 94 -20.00 14.07 17.38
CA ALA A 94 -21.10 13.11 17.24
C ALA A 94 -22.43 13.66 17.79
N LYS A 95 -22.38 14.41 18.90
CA LYS A 95 -23.54 15.09 19.51
C LYS A 95 -24.09 16.19 18.60
N GLU A 96 -23.24 16.89 17.86
CA GLU A 96 -23.69 17.83 16.84
C GLU A 96 -24.45 17.13 15.72
N ALA A 97 -23.88 16.03 15.19
CA ALA A 97 -24.54 15.24 14.17
C ALA A 97 -25.87 14.63 14.63
N GLU A 98 -25.96 14.21 15.91
CA GLU A 98 -27.20 13.70 16.51
C GLU A 98 -28.32 14.76 16.53
N ARG A 99 -27.98 16.03 16.82
CA ARG A 99 -28.95 17.13 16.74
C ARG A 99 -29.41 17.39 15.31
N LEU A 100 -28.49 17.42 14.35
CA LEU A 100 -28.82 17.68 12.94
C LEU A 100 -29.73 16.59 12.36
N LEU A 101 -29.45 15.34 12.70
CA LEU A 101 -30.19 14.19 12.19
C LEU A 101 -31.39 13.80 13.07
N ALA A 102 -31.82 14.62 14.04
CA ALA A 102 -32.86 14.24 15.01
C ALA A 102 -34.15 13.74 14.34
N ASP A 103 -34.61 14.45 13.29
CA ASP A 103 -35.85 14.15 12.58
C ASP A 103 -35.67 13.23 11.35
N ALA A 104 -34.43 12.87 11.00
CA ALA A 104 -34.15 11.96 9.89
C ALA A 104 -34.47 10.50 10.26
N GLY A 105 -34.81 9.66 9.28
CA GLY A 105 -34.81 8.21 9.48
C GLY A 105 -33.40 7.64 9.54
N ASP A 106 -33.30 6.35 9.26
CA ASP A 106 -32.02 5.67 9.12
C ASP A 106 -31.23 6.23 7.92
N VAL A 107 -30.02 6.73 8.16
CA VAL A 107 -29.20 7.40 7.13
C VAL A 107 -27.75 6.97 7.20
N ILE A 108 -27.09 6.86 6.05
CA ILE A 108 -25.64 6.68 5.93
C ILE A 108 -25.09 7.75 4.98
N LEU A 109 -24.29 8.65 5.53
CA LEU A 109 -23.57 9.69 4.79
C LEU A 109 -22.09 9.30 4.72
N ALA A 110 -21.51 9.27 3.53
CA ALA A 110 -20.06 9.18 3.35
C ALA A 110 -19.46 10.58 3.37
N GLY A 111 -18.38 10.78 4.12
CA GLY A 111 -17.73 12.07 4.26
C GLY A 111 -16.26 11.97 4.61
N GLU A 112 -15.61 13.12 4.62
CA GLU A 112 -14.23 13.24 5.08
C GLU A 112 -14.22 13.74 6.52
N LEU A 113 -13.56 13.01 7.42
CA LEU A 113 -13.18 13.51 8.73
C LEU A 113 -11.87 14.28 8.59
N VAL A 114 -11.88 15.56 8.96
CA VAL A 114 -10.75 16.48 8.84
C VAL A 114 -10.43 17.06 10.21
N ALA A 115 -9.16 17.31 10.49
CA ALA A 115 -8.72 18.06 11.67
C ALA A 115 -8.08 19.37 11.23
N GLU A 116 -8.63 20.47 11.71
CA GLU A 116 -8.03 21.79 11.51
C GLU A 116 -6.68 21.86 12.24
N PRO A 117 -5.62 22.31 11.57
CA PRO A 117 -4.35 22.53 12.23
C PRO A 117 -4.41 23.74 13.16
N GLU A 118 -3.39 23.88 14.01
CA GLU A 118 -3.20 25.12 14.75
C GLU A 118 -3.08 26.31 13.79
N SER A 119 -3.72 27.43 14.15
CA SER A 119 -3.75 28.65 13.36
C SER A 119 -2.34 29.04 12.86
N GLY A 120 -2.21 29.21 11.54
CA GLY A 120 -0.95 29.58 10.89
C GLY A 120 -0.08 28.41 10.41
N SER A 121 -0.47 27.15 10.69
CA SER A 121 0.30 25.96 10.30
C SER A 121 -0.04 25.41 8.89
N GLY A 122 -0.72 26.20 8.07
CA GLY A 122 -1.13 25.82 6.71
C GLY A 122 -2.47 25.09 6.66
N ARG A 123 -2.76 24.41 5.54
CA ARG A 123 -4.02 23.68 5.34
C ARG A 123 -4.09 22.37 6.15
N ALA A 124 -5.30 21.92 6.44
CA ALA A 124 -5.53 20.60 7.02
C ALA A 124 -4.94 19.47 6.15
N ARG A 125 -4.42 18.42 6.80
CA ARG A 125 -3.78 17.24 6.22
C ARG A 125 -4.23 16.01 6.99
N VAL A 126 -4.23 14.84 6.35
CA VAL A 126 -4.65 13.58 6.98
C VAL A 126 -3.89 13.26 8.28
N HIS A 127 -2.63 13.67 8.43
CA HIS A 127 -1.89 13.43 9.66
C HIS A 127 -2.44 14.24 10.86
N HIS A 128 -3.05 15.41 10.64
CA HIS A 128 -3.73 16.14 11.71
C HIS A 128 -4.90 15.33 12.26
N VAL A 129 -5.60 14.55 11.42
CA VAL A 129 -6.68 13.65 11.87
C VAL A 129 -6.13 12.57 12.79
N ALA A 130 -4.99 11.97 12.43
CA ALA A 130 -4.32 10.99 13.28
C ALA A 130 -3.90 11.59 14.63
N THR A 131 -3.35 12.81 14.62
CA THR A 131 -2.99 13.55 15.84
C THR A 131 -4.22 13.86 16.70
N ALA A 132 -5.29 14.35 16.08
CA ALA A 132 -6.53 14.69 16.78
C ALA A 132 -7.18 13.46 17.40
N LEU A 133 -7.31 12.38 16.63
CA LEU A 133 -7.78 11.10 17.16
C LEU A 133 -6.85 10.51 18.23
N GLY A 134 -5.60 10.96 18.34
CA GLY A 134 -4.66 10.55 19.38
C GLY A 134 -4.78 11.34 20.69
N SER A 135 -5.51 12.45 20.72
CA SER A 135 -5.54 13.40 21.85
C SER A 135 -6.95 13.93 22.11
N ASP A 136 -7.46 13.70 23.32
CA ASP A 136 -8.80 14.15 23.76
C ASP A 136 -8.99 15.67 23.59
N GLU A 137 -7.95 16.46 23.85
CA GLU A 137 -7.98 17.93 23.76
C GLU A 137 -8.16 18.44 22.32
N LEU A 138 -7.80 17.62 21.34
CA LEU A 138 -7.84 17.94 19.92
C LEU A 138 -9.12 17.45 19.22
N GLU A 139 -10.05 16.78 19.90
CA GLU A 139 -11.35 16.43 19.31
C GLU A 139 -12.07 17.66 18.76
N LYS A 140 -11.92 18.80 19.45
CA LYS A 140 -12.53 20.08 19.05
C LYS A 140 -12.10 20.56 17.67
N THR A 141 -10.95 20.11 17.15
CA THR A 141 -10.47 20.47 15.81
C THR A 141 -11.05 19.57 14.72
N LEU A 142 -11.71 18.46 15.09
CA LEU A 142 -12.34 17.56 14.13
C LEU A 142 -13.63 18.15 13.55
N SER A 143 -13.79 17.96 12.26
CA SER A 143 -15.01 18.23 11.50
C SER A 143 -15.29 17.11 10.50
N PHE A 144 -16.56 16.89 10.19
CA PHE A 144 -17.03 15.91 9.22
C PHE A 144 -17.74 16.60 8.07
N HIS A 145 -17.29 16.33 6.85
CA HIS A 145 -17.84 16.94 5.65
C HIS A 145 -18.37 15.86 4.71
N ALA A 146 -19.69 15.71 4.64
CA ALA A 146 -20.36 14.74 3.79
C ALA A 146 -20.15 15.07 2.31
N PHE A 147 -19.87 14.05 1.50
CA PHE A 147 -19.72 14.18 0.05
C PHE A 147 -20.56 13.17 -0.74
N ASP A 148 -21.25 12.25 -0.08
CA ASP A 148 -22.18 11.33 -0.73
C ASP A 148 -23.24 10.81 0.24
N LEU A 149 -24.45 10.60 -0.26
CA LEU A 149 -25.55 9.96 0.45
C LEU A 149 -25.59 8.49 0.02
N VAL A 150 -25.25 7.59 0.94
CA VAL A 150 -25.19 6.13 0.68
C VAL A 150 -26.53 5.47 0.97
N GLU A 151 -27.23 5.97 1.97
CA GLU A 151 -28.55 5.50 2.35
C GLU A 151 -29.38 6.64 2.94
N ASP A 152 -30.68 6.68 2.62
CA ASP A 152 -31.66 7.60 3.19
C ASP A 152 -32.97 6.84 3.48
N ASP A 153 -33.54 7.06 4.67
CA ASP A 153 -34.68 6.30 5.22
C ASP A 153 -34.60 4.79 4.98
N GLY A 154 -33.43 4.18 5.24
CA GLY A 154 -33.25 2.74 5.08
C GLY A 154 -32.96 2.27 3.64
N LYS A 155 -32.97 3.16 2.64
CA LYS A 155 -32.90 2.81 1.20
C LYS A 155 -31.58 3.21 0.56
N ASP A 156 -31.01 2.33 -0.26
CA ASP A 156 -29.80 2.63 -1.03
C ASP A 156 -30.05 3.75 -2.05
N THR A 157 -29.22 4.78 -2.00
CA THR A 157 -29.35 5.98 -2.84
C THR A 157 -28.25 6.09 -3.91
N LEU A 158 -27.31 5.13 -4.01
CA LEU A 158 -26.14 5.29 -4.89
C LEU A 158 -26.50 5.38 -6.39
N LEU A 159 -27.68 4.90 -6.77
CA LEU A 159 -28.24 5.00 -8.13
C LEU A 159 -29.14 6.22 -8.35
N VAL A 160 -29.45 6.99 -7.31
CA VAL A 160 -30.16 8.28 -7.41
C VAL A 160 -29.20 9.32 -7.99
N ASP A 161 -29.68 10.31 -8.74
CA ASP A 161 -28.81 11.36 -9.29
C ASP A 161 -28.03 12.11 -8.20
N TYR A 162 -26.75 12.38 -8.44
CA TYR A 162 -25.88 13.00 -7.45
C TYR A 162 -26.38 14.37 -7.00
N ASP A 163 -27.02 15.12 -7.89
CA ASP A 163 -27.61 16.43 -7.57
C ASP A 163 -28.70 16.34 -6.49
N ALA A 164 -29.60 15.36 -6.62
CA ALA A 164 -30.63 15.07 -5.62
C ALA A 164 -29.99 14.61 -4.30
N ARG A 165 -28.92 13.80 -4.37
CA ARG A 165 -28.17 13.39 -3.17
C ARG A 165 -27.53 14.58 -2.46
N VAL A 166 -26.87 15.48 -3.18
CA VAL A 166 -26.25 16.68 -2.59
C VAL A 166 -27.30 17.59 -1.96
N THR A 167 -28.42 17.80 -2.65
CA THR A 167 -29.54 18.59 -2.12
C THR A 167 -30.03 18.00 -0.81
N ARG A 168 -30.28 16.68 -0.78
CA ARG A 168 -30.72 15.97 0.42
C ARG A 168 -29.69 16.03 1.56
N MET A 169 -28.40 15.88 1.27
CA MET A 169 -27.35 16.03 2.28
C MET A 169 -27.33 17.43 2.90
N LYS A 170 -27.55 18.47 2.08
CA LYS A 170 -27.58 19.87 2.56
C LYS A 170 -28.77 20.10 3.49
N GLU A 171 -29.93 19.53 3.18
CA GLU A 171 -31.10 19.57 4.07
C GLU A 171 -30.82 18.86 5.40
N LEU A 172 -30.24 17.66 5.35
CA LEU A 172 -29.97 16.83 6.53
C LEU A 172 -28.94 17.47 7.49
N LEU A 173 -28.00 18.25 6.96
CA LEU A 173 -26.90 18.83 7.72
C LEU A 173 -27.01 20.36 7.84
N ASP A 174 -28.20 20.92 7.60
CA ASP A 174 -28.42 22.36 7.68
C ASP A 174 -28.19 22.89 9.10
N GLY A 175 -27.53 24.05 9.21
CA GLY A 175 -27.15 24.64 10.50
C GLY A 175 -25.97 23.98 11.22
N GLY A 176 -25.32 22.98 10.61
CA GLY A 176 -24.10 22.38 11.15
C GLY A 176 -22.88 23.31 11.10
N GLN A 177 -22.02 23.24 12.10
CA GLN A 177 -20.80 24.04 12.22
C GLN A 177 -19.55 23.23 11.89
N ARG A 178 -19.44 22.03 12.48
CA ARG A 178 -18.37 21.05 12.24
C ARG A 178 -18.87 19.83 11.47
N VAL A 179 -20.18 19.67 11.31
CA VAL A 179 -20.80 18.61 10.51
C VAL A 179 -21.53 19.27 9.35
N SER A 180 -21.00 19.15 8.13
CA SER A 180 -21.55 19.87 6.97
C SER A 180 -21.40 19.06 5.68
N VAL A 181 -21.78 19.63 4.54
CA VAL A 181 -21.56 19.05 3.20
C VAL A 181 -20.36 19.74 2.56
N VAL A 182 -19.52 18.97 1.86
CA VAL A 182 -18.38 19.53 1.10
C VAL A 182 -18.85 20.61 0.13
N GLU A 183 -18.11 21.72 0.09
CA GLU A 183 -18.36 22.79 -0.87
C GLU A 183 -18.37 22.21 -2.29
N THR A 184 -19.47 22.42 -3.02
CA THR A 184 -19.71 21.85 -4.33
C THR A 184 -20.33 22.90 -5.25
N VAL A 185 -19.69 23.15 -6.39
CA VAL A 185 -20.13 24.06 -7.44
C VAL A 185 -20.53 23.25 -8.66
N VAL A 186 -21.68 23.57 -9.26
CA VAL A 186 -22.07 23.02 -10.57
C VAL A 186 -21.51 23.96 -11.64
N GLY A 187 -20.75 23.41 -12.61
CA GLY A 187 -20.11 24.24 -13.63
C GLY A 187 -19.59 23.46 -14.83
N GLU A 188 -18.97 24.18 -15.76
CA GLU A 188 -18.46 23.66 -17.03
C GLU A 188 -16.97 23.32 -16.96
N PRO A 189 -16.37 22.68 -18.00
CA PRO A 189 -14.92 22.43 -18.04
C PRO A 189 -14.03 23.61 -17.63
N ALA A 190 -14.38 24.83 -18.05
CA ALA A 190 -13.64 26.04 -17.72
C ALA A 190 -13.67 26.36 -16.20
N ASP A 191 -14.78 26.04 -15.52
CA ASP A 191 -14.89 26.20 -14.06
C ASP A 191 -13.98 25.23 -13.33
N VAL A 192 -13.78 24.00 -13.86
CA VAL A 192 -12.83 23.05 -13.26
C VAL A 192 -11.41 23.64 -13.26
N VAL A 193 -10.98 24.25 -14.36
CA VAL A 193 -9.66 24.89 -14.46
C VAL A 193 -9.55 26.09 -13.52
N ARG A 194 -10.59 26.94 -13.50
CA ARG A 194 -10.65 28.12 -12.63
C ARG A 194 -10.57 27.72 -11.15
N LEU A 195 -11.44 26.80 -10.73
CA LEU A 195 -11.49 26.30 -9.35
C LEU A 195 -10.21 25.55 -8.98
N TYR A 196 -9.58 24.82 -9.90
CA TYR A 196 -8.28 24.19 -9.64
C TYR A 196 -7.22 25.25 -9.28
N ARG A 197 -7.16 26.36 -10.01
CA ARG A 197 -6.24 27.47 -9.70
C ARG A 197 -6.60 28.13 -8.36
N GLU A 198 -7.88 28.39 -8.14
CA GLU A 198 -8.36 29.10 -6.95
C GLU A 198 -8.25 28.29 -5.65
N TRP A 199 -8.47 26.98 -5.72
CA TRP A 199 -8.60 26.10 -4.56
C TRP A 199 -7.35 25.25 -4.33
N VAL A 200 -6.67 24.82 -5.39
CA VAL A 200 -5.56 23.85 -5.29
C VAL A 200 -4.21 24.54 -5.45
N VAL A 201 -4.03 25.39 -6.47
CA VAL A 201 -2.76 26.10 -6.68
C VAL A 201 -2.47 27.12 -5.57
N SER A 202 -3.52 27.67 -4.96
CA SER A 202 -3.43 28.54 -3.78
C SER A 202 -3.21 27.79 -2.45
N ASP A 203 -3.05 26.46 -2.49
CA ASP A 203 -2.90 25.55 -1.34
C ASP A 203 -4.02 25.64 -0.29
N ARG A 204 -5.25 25.98 -0.69
CA ARG A 204 -6.43 25.93 0.19
C ARG A 204 -6.92 24.50 0.41
N PHE A 205 -6.94 23.69 -0.64
CA PHE A 205 -7.43 22.32 -0.64
C PHE A 205 -6.46 21.37 -1.35
N GLU A 206 -6.54 20.06 -1.07
CA GLU A 206 -5.66 19.05 -1.68
C GLU A 206 -5.88 18.90 -3.18
N GLY A 207 -7.11 19.15 -3.62
CA GLY A 207 -7.52 18.88 -4.98
C GLY A 207 -8.99 19.20 -5.22
N LEU A 208 -9.49 18.69 -6.33
CA LEU A 208 -10.90 18.68 -6.69
C LEU A 208 -11.41 17.24 -6.80
N VAL A 209 -12.68 17.04 -6.48
CA VAL A 209 -13.45 15.86 -6.91
C VAL A 209 -14.48 16.33 -7.91
N VAL A 210 -14.36 15.86 -9.15
CA VAL A 210 -15.21 16.27 -10.27
C VAL A 210 -16.10 15.08 -10.64
N ARG A 211 -17.42 15.24 -10.54
CA ARG A 211 -18.40 14.22 -10.89
C ARG A 211 -19.13 14.63 -12.15
N SER A 212 -19.17 13.73 -13.14
CA SER A 212 -19.98 13.92 -14.34
C SER A 212 -21.36 13.28 -14.17
N GLU A 213 -22.32 13.78 -14.95
CA GLU A 213 -23.67 13.19 -15.04
C GLU A 213 -23.64 11.73 -15.53
N ARG A 214 -22.59 11.33 -16.26
CA ARG A 214 -22.39 9.95 -16.73
C ARG A 214 -21.87 9.00 -15.64
N GLY A 215 -21.90 9.40 -14.38
CA GLY A 215 -21.47 8.60 -13.24
C GLY A 215 -19.95 8.40 -13.15
N LEU A 216 -19.15 9.20 -13.85
CA LEU A 216 -17.68 9.17 -13.71
C LEU A 216 -17.26 10.17 -12.65
N THR A 217 -16.40 9.72 -11.73
CA THR A 217 -15.78 10.59 -10.73
C THR A 217 -14.28 10.67 -10.97
N TYR A 218 -13.79 11.89 -11.04
CA TYR A 218 -12.39 12.22 -11.22
C TYR A 218 -11.85 12.88 -9.96
N LYS A 219 -10.58 12.62 -9.65
CA LYS A 219 -9.80 13.37 -8.67
C LYS A 219 -8.66 14.09 -9.38
N ILE A 220 -8.56 15.39 -9.14
CA ILE A 220 -7.52 16.26 -9.69
C ILE A 220 -6.76 16.79 -8.49
N LYS A 221 -5.48 16.45 -8.37
CA LYS A 221 -4.63 16.86 -7.25
C LYS A 221 -3.41 17.60 -7.79
N SER A 222 -2.81 18.46 -6.98
CA SER A 222 -1.47 18.93 -7.26
C SER A 222 -0.49 17.76 -7.24
N THR A 223 0.53 17.81 -8.10
CA THR A 223 1.66 16.89 -8.01
C THR A 223 2.57 17.34 -6.88
N LEU A 224 3.31 16.41 -6.29
CA LEU A 224 4.37 16.71 -5.34
C LEU A 224 5.73 16.26 -5.88
N THR A 225 6.78 16.95 -5.46
CA THR A 225 8.16 16.55 -5.74
C THR A 225 8.83 16.01 -4.48
N LEU A 226 9.69 15.01 -4.68
CA LEU A 226 10.52 14.40 -3.66
C LEU A 226 11.96 14.43 -4.15
N ASP A 227 12.88 14.75 -3.25
CA ASP A 227 14.30 14.57 -3.49
C ASP A 227 14.74 13.25 -2.87
N ALA A 228 15.32 12.36 -3.69
CA ALA A 228 15.70 11.02 -3.28
C ALA A 228 17.07 10.64 -3.87
N VAL A 229 17.78 9.72 -3.22
CA VAL A 229 19.07 9.24 -3.72
C VAL A 229 18.88 8.03 -4.63
N ILE A 230 19.67 7.94 -5.71
CA ILE A 230 19.74 6.74 -6.56
C ILE A 230 20.51 5.66 -5.81
N ILE A 231 19.93 4.45 -5.70
CA ILE A 231 20.57 3.30 -5.05
C ILE A 231 20.77 2.10 -5.97
N ALA A 232 20.01 2.02 -7.07
CA ALA A 232 20.19 0.99 -8.10
C ALA A 232 19.58 1.44 -9.44
N PHE A 233 19.91 0.75 -10.53
CA PHE A 233 19.24 0.93 -11.82
C PHE A 233 18.95 -0.41 -12.50
N GLY A 234 17.84 -0.44 -13.24
CA GLY A 234 17.53 -1.49 -14.20
C GLY A 234 18.09 -1.13 -15.57
N GLU A 235 18.72 -2.10 -16.23
CA GLU A 235 19.27 -1.95 -17.58
C GLU A 235 18.26 -2.41 -18.64
N ARG A 236 18.33 -1.79 -19.82
CA ARG A 236 17.78 -2.31 -21.08
C ARG A 236 18.80 -2.11 -22.19
N ILE A 237 18.65 -2.87 -23.27
CA ILE A 237 19.45 -2.71 -24.49
C ILE A 237 18.50 -2.35 -25.62
N THR A 238 18.77 -1.24 -26.29
CA THR A 238 18.00 -0.77 -27.46
C THR A 238 18.95 -0.74 -28.66
N GLY A 239 18.75 -1.65 -29.62
CA GLY A 239 19.74 -1.90 -30.67
C GLY A 239 21.02 -2.46 -30.04
N GLU A 240 22.11 -1.69 -30.11
CA GLU A 240 23.40 -2.02 -29.49
C GLU A 240 23.75 -1.11 -28.30
N VAL A 241 22.83 -0.20 -27.92
CA VAL A 241 23.08 0.80 -26.87
C VAL A 241 22.51 0.33 -25.55
N HIS A 242 23.38 0.25 -24.54
CA HIS A 242 22.99 0.01 -23.17
C HIS A 242 22.40 1.28 -22.55
N GLN A 243 21.28 1.13 -21.87
CA GLN A 243 20.50 2.26 -21.36
C GLN A 243 19.93 1.96 -19.97
N VAL A 244 19.73 3.00 -19.17
CA VAL A 244 18.90 2.93 -17.98
C VAL A 244 17.44 2.80 -18.40
N ARG A 245 16.80 1.71 -17.96
CA ARG A 245 15.36 1.51 -18.05
C ARG A 245 14.64 2.28 -16.96
N GLU A 246 15.12 2.14 -15.74
CA GLU A 246 14.55 2.75 -14.54
C GLU A 246 15.60 2.86 -13.44
N MET A 247 15.45 3.84 -12.57
CA MET A 247 16.26 4.02 -11.36
C MET A 247 15.46 3.64 -10.13
N SER A 248 16.06 2.89 -9.22
CA SER A 248 15.50 2.67 -7.89
C SER A 248 16.07 3.69 -6.92
N VAL A 249 15.18 4.33 -6.17
CA VAL A 249 15.51 5.48 -5.33
C VAL A 249 15.07 5.26 -3.88
N ALA A 250 15.74 5.95 -2.96
CA ALA A 250 15.50 5.84 -1.53
C ALA A 250 15.55 7.20 -0.82
N LEU A 251 14.88 7.26 0.34
CA LEU A 251 15.02 8.35 1.32
C LEU A 251 15.96 7.92 2.45
N LEU A 252 16.60 8.90 3.09
CA LEU A 252 17.43 8.64 4.27
C LEU A 252 16.59 8.72 5.55
N ARG A 253 16.72 7.71 6.41
CA ARG A 253 16.15 7.69 7.76
C ARG A 253 17.13 8.33 8.73
N ASP A 254 16.62 8.83 9.86
CA ASP A 254 17.42 9.45 10.93
C ASP A 254 18.46 8.48 11.53
N ASP A 255 18.21 7.17 11.44
CA ASP A 255 19.13 6.11 11.86
C ASP A 255 20.24 5.79 10.83
N GLY A 256 20.31 6.55 9.74
CA GLY A 256 21.30 6.40 8.66
C GLY A 256 21.00 5.28 7.66
N THR A 257 19.85 4.59 7.78
CA THR A 257 19.43 3.59 6.79
C THR A 257 18.61 4.22 5.65
N PHE A 258 18.61 3.56 4.49
CA PHE A 258 17.92 4.02 3.29
C PHE A 258 16.60 3.29 3.09
N GLN A 259 15.50 4.04 3.06
CA GLN A 259 14.17 3.51 2.80
C GLN A 259 13.90 3.47 1.30
N LEU A 260 13.79 2.27 0.72
CA LEU A 260 13.42 2.12 -0.69
C LEU A 260 12.01 2.69 -0.96
N LEU A 261 11.91 3.66 -1.88
CA LEU A 261 10.62 4.21 -2.34
C LEU A 261 10.07 3.46 -3.57
N GLY A 262 10.96 2.96 -4.43
CA GLY A 262 10.58 2.24 -5.64
C GLY A 262 11.33 2.72 -6.89
N ALA A 263 10.86 2.29 -8.05
CA ALA A 263 11.49 2.55 -9.34
C ALA A 263 10.84 3.72 -10.11
N VAL A 264 11.69 4.55 -10.73
CA VAL A 264 11.33 5.68 -11.59
C VAL A 264 11.80 5.36 -13.01
N GLY A 265 10.85 5.14 -13.92
CA GLY A 265 11.12 4.77 -15.31
C GLY A 265 10.69 5.82 -16.35
N ASN A 266 10.03 6.91 -15.92
CA ASN A 266 9.54 7.98 -16.78
C ASN A 266 10.34 9.27 -16.56
N GLY A 267 10.27 10.21 -17.51
CA GLY A 267 10.96 11.50 -17.43
C GLY A 267 12.34 11.53 -18.12
N PHE A 268 12.74 10.45 -18.78
CA PHE A 268 14.00 10.36 -19.50
C PHE A 268 13.76 10.30 -21.02
N GLY A 269 14.46 11.13 -21.78
CA GLY A 269 14.67 10.92 -23.21
C GLY A 269 15.62 9.75 -23.50
N GLU A 270 15.71 9.33 -24.76
CA GLU A 270 16.61 8.21 -25.13
C GLU A 270 18.09 8.52 -24.87
N GLN A 271 18.51 9.78 -25.11
CA GLN A 271 19.88 10.21 -24.82
C GLN A 271 20.14 10.22 -23.31
N ASP A 272 19.23 10.79 -22.51
CA ASP A 272 19.36 10.81 -21.04
C ASP A 272 19.57 9.41 -20.47
N ARG A 273 18.89 8.40 -21.01
CA ARG A 273 19.02 7.01 -20.56
C ARG A 273 20.39 6.42 -20.84
N ALA A 274 21.00 6.76 -21.97
CA ALA A 274 22.36 6.34 -22.30
C ALA A 274 23.38 7.07 -21.40
N ASP A 275 23.22 8.37 -21.20
CA ASP A 275 24.11 9.18 -20.36
C ASP A 275 24.08 8.71 -18.90
N TRP A 276 22.87 8.45 -18.36
CA TRP A 276 22.72 7.87 -17.03
C TRP A 276 23.31 6.47 -16.92
N PHE A 277 23.23 5.65 -17.98
CA PHE A 277 23.86 4.34 -17.98
C PHE A 277 25.38 4.45 -17.89
N GLN A 278 25.98 5.32 -18.70
CA GLN A 278 27.43 5.57 -18.67
C GLN A 278 27.89 6.10 -17.32
N ARG A 279 27.08 6.93 -16.66
CA ARG A 279 27.41 7.49 -15.35
C ARG A 279 27.24 6.54 -14.18
N LEU A 280 26.17 5.74 -14.16
CA LEU A 280 25.86 4.83 -13.04
C LEU A 280 26.63 3.51 -13.13
N SER A 281 26.96 3.04 -14.33
CA SER A 281 27.71 1.79 -14.53
C SER A 281 29.04 1.71 -13.75
N PRO A 282 29.91 2.74 -13.73
CA PRO A 282 31.15 2.71 -12.95
C PRO A 282 30.94 2.86 -11.44
N MET A 283 29.75 3.24 -10.99
CA MET A 283 29.42 3.41 -9.55
C MET A 283 28.86 2.13 -8.92
N GLN A 284 28.87 1.01 -9.64
CA GLN A 284 28.28 -0.24 -9.16
C GLN A 284 29.01 -0.79 -7.94
N VAL A 285 28.22 -1.30 -6.99
CA VAL A 285 28.71 -1.93 -5.76
C VAL A 285 27.95 -3.22 -5.49
N GLU A 286 28.56 -4.12 -4.73
CA GLU A 286 27.90 -5.35 -4.30
C GLU A 286 26.67 -5.08 -3.43
N SER A 287 25.70 -5.97 -3.51
CA SER A 287 24.50 -5.93 -2.67
C SER A 287 24.09 -7.33 -2.26
N ARG A 288 23.87 -7.52 -0.96
CA ARG A 288 23.24 -8.73 -0.41
C ARG A 288 21.72 -8.73 -0.59
N PHE A 289 21.15 -7.60 -1.00
CA PHE A 289 19.74 -7.47 -1.35
C PHE A 289 19.57 -7.53 -2.87
N ARG A 290 18.68 -8.41 -3.34
CA ARG A 290 18.37 -8.53 -4.76
C ARG A 290 17.08 -7.78 -5.06
N LEU A 291 17.12 -6.89 -6.04
CA LEU A 291 15.97 -6.14 -6.52
C LEU A 291 15.74 -6.51 -7.98
N ALA A 292 14.54 -6.97 -8.31
CA ALA A 292 14.13 -7.19 -9.70
C ALA A 292 13.52 -5.91 -10.27
N ASN A 293 13.88 -5.59 -11.51
CA ASN A 293 13.28 -4.54 -12.30
C ASN A 293 11.90 -4.97 -12.83
N ARG A 294 11.18 -4.06 -13.49
CA ARG A 294 9.83 -4.34 -14.03
C ARG A 294 9.74 -5.49 -15.06
N GLU A 295 10.85 -5.92 -15.67
CA GLU A 295 10.89 -7.09 -16.58
C GLU A 295 11.34 -8.38 -15.88
N GLY A 296 11.61 -8.33 -14.58
CA GLY A 296 12.09 -9.48 -13.82
C GLY A 296 13.61 -9.69 -13.87
N THR A 297 14.36 -8.80 -14.50
CA THR A 297 15.84 -8.82 -14.50
C THR A 297 16.38 -8.12 -13.25
N LEU A 298 17.52 -8.55 -12.73
CA LEU A 298 18.11 -7.93 -11.54
C LEU A 298 18.62 -6.51 -11.82
N SER A 299 18.31 -5.58 -10.91
CA SER A 299 18.89 -4.24 -10.88
C SER A 299 20.35 -4.29 -10.40
N LYS A 300 21.15 -3.35 -10.89
CA LYS A 300 22.54 -3.12 -10.50
C LYS A 300 22.57 -2.04 -9.43
N PHE A 301 23.07 -2.37 -8.24
CA PHE A 301 23.20 -1.42 -7.13
C PHE A 301 24.38 -0.50 -7.34
N VAL A 302 24.25 0.75 -6.88
CA VAL A 302 25.27 1.80 -7.00
C VAL A 302 25.51 2.48 -5.67
N GLU A 303 26.64 3.17 -5.53
CA GLU A 303 26.92 4.02 -4.38
C GLU A 303 25.86 5.14 -4.24
N PRO A 304 25.31 5.39 -3.04
CA PRO A 304 24.30 6.42 -2.82
C PRO A 304 24.93 7.82 -2.81
N LYS A 305 25.22 8.38 -4.00
CA LYS A 305 25.89 9.69 -4.15
C LYS A 305 25.05 10.75 -4.86
N ILE A 306 24.11 10.34 -5.70
CA ILE A 306 23.40 11.24 -6.61
C ILE A 306 21.97 11.42 -6.12
N VAL A 307 21.61 12.67 -5.79
CA VAL A 307 20.24 13.06 -5.43
C VAL A 307 19.50 13.51 -6.69
N VAL A 308 18.27 13.05 -6.86
CA VAL A 308 17.39 13.38 -7.98
C VAL A 308 16.05 13.90 -7.47
N GLU A 309 15.48 14.84 -8.21
CA GLU A 309 14.13 15.34 -7.99
C GLU A 309 13.13 14.51 -8.80
N ILE A 310 12.11 14.03 -8.12
CA ILE A 310 11.09 13.15 -8.70
C ILE A 310 9.72 13.77 -8.44
N ARG A 311 8.98 14.02 -9.51
CA ARG A 311 7.56 14.36 -9.44
C ARG A 311 6.74 13.09 -9.32
N CYS A 312 5.75 13.07 -8.43
CA CYS A 312 4.74 12.02 -8.39
C CYS A 312 3.35 12.62 -8.19
N SER A 313 2.33 11.89 -8.64
CA SER A 313 0.95 12.36 -8.53
C SER A 313 0.36 12.16 -7.13
N ASP A 314 0.89 11.18 -6.38
CA ASP A 314 0.42 10.85 -5.03
C ASP A 314 1.39 9.89 -4.33
N LEU A 315 1.16 9.67 -3.04
CA LEU A 315 1.85 8.68 -2.20
C LEU A 315 0.86 7.62 -1.69
N LEU A 316 1.22 6.34 -1.79
CA LEU A 316 0.43 5.23 -1.23
C LEU A 316 1.14 4.60 -0.03
N ALA A 317 0.51 4.63 1.13
CA ALA A 317 0.98 3.96 2.35
C ALA A 317 0.30 2.60 2.59
N SER A 318 -0.77 2.27 1.86
CA SER A 318 -1.47 0.98 1.94
C SER A 318 -1.81 0.42 0.56
N ASP A 319 -1.94 -0.90 0.47
CA ASP A 319 -2.24 -1.60 -0.77
C ASP A 319 -3.76 -1.64 -1.08
N SER A 320 -4.14 -2.42 -2.10
CA SER A 320 -5.55 -2.57 -2.48
C SER A 320 -6.41 -3.21 -1.37
N TRP A 321 -5.80 -4.00 -0.50
CA TRP A 321 -6.40 -4.65 0.68
C TRP A 321 -6.30 -3.81 1.96
N ASP A 322 -5.72 -2.62 1.86
CA ASP A 322 -5.46 -1.71 2.98
C ASP A 322 -4.40 -2.22 3.97
N ALA A 323 -3.63 -3.22 3.57
CA ALA A 323 -2.45 -3.62 4.32
C ALA A 323 -1.36 -2.55 4.14
N PRO A 324 -0.59 -2.21 5.20
CA PRO A 324 0.52 -1.28 5.09
C PRO A 324 1.50 -1.71 4.00
N ILE A 325 1.87 -0.78 3.12
CA ILE A 325 2.92 -1.04 2.14
C ILE A 325 4.25 -1.09 2.90
N ARG A 326 4.96 -2.21 2.73
CA ARG A 326 6.30 -2.38 3.29
C ARG A 326 7.34 -2.46 2.19
N ARG A 327 8.51 -1.87 2.45
CA ARG A 327 9.69 -1.95 1.57
C ARG A 327 10.93 -2.16 2.42
N MET A 328 11.93 -2.79 1.81
CA MET A 328 13.21 -3.04 2.46
C MET A 328 13.90 -1.72 2.84
N SER A 329 14.27 -1.59 4.10
CA SER A 329 15.29 -0.63 4.53
C SER A 329 16.67 -1.25 4.34
N LEU A 330 17.59 -0.47 3.79
CA LEU A 330 18.92 -0.90 3.39
C LEU A 330 19.98 -0.12 4.16
N ARG A 331 21.11 -0.76 4.46
CA ARG A 331 22.31 -0.09 4.95
C ARG A 331 23.38 -0.12 3.87
N TYR A 332 24.04 1.01 3.67
CA TYR A 332 25.21 1.11 2.81
C TYR A 332 26.47 1.28 3.67
N THR A 333 27.53 0.56 3.32
CA THR A 333 28.89 0.82 3.83
C THR A 333 29.87 0.65 2.68
N GLU A 334 30.90 1.51 2.61
CA GLU A 334 31.87 1.48 1.49
C GLU A 334 32.53 0.11 1.32
N ASN A 335 32.82 -0.60 2.43
CA ASN A 335 33.53 -1.88 2.37
C ASN A 335 32.65 -3.08 2.00
N LYS A 336 31.32 -3.02 2.20
CA LYS A 336 30.41 -4.17 1.98
C LYS A 336 29.32 -3.90 0.95
N GLY A 337 29.21 -2.67 0.46
CA GLY A 337 28.09 -2.22 -0.36
C GLY A 337 26.78 -2.24 0.44
N TRP A 338 25.73 -2.79 -0.18
CA TRP A 338 24.36 -2.76 0.35
C TRP A 338 23.97 -4.03 1.11
N GLU A 339 23.40 -3.85 2.31
CA GLU A 339 22.87 -4.92 3.14
C GLU A 339 21.38 -4.69 3.46
N PRO A 340 20.51 -5.70 3.28
CA PRO A 340 19.12 -5.63 3.74
C PRO A 340 19.06 -5.65 5.26
N ILE A 341 18.23 -4.78 5.83
CA ILE A 341 17.94 -4.80 7.26
C ILE A 341 16.64 -5.52 7.52
N ARG A 342 15.52 -4.93 7.11
CA ARG A 342 14.17 -5.54 7.16
C ARG A 342 13.18 -4.71 6.36
N GLU A 343 11.99 -5.25 6.15
CA GLU A 343 10.89 -4.48 5.59
C GLU A 343 10.19 -3.62 6.66
N THR A 344 10.05 -2.33 6.38
CA THR A 344 9.39 -1.33 7.22
C THR A 344 8.18 -0.74 6.49
N PRO A 345 7.13 -0.29 7.21
CA PRO A 345 6.06 0.49 6.61
C PRO A 345 6.61 1.75 5.93
N THR A 346 6.17 2.02 4.71
CA THR A 346 6.56 3.22 3.96
C THR A 346 5.45 3.62 2.99
N ALA A 347 5.60 4.78 2.36
CA ALA A 347 4.83 5.13 1.18
C ALA A 347 5.60 4.83 -0.11
N VAL A 348 4.87 4.58 -1.20
CA VAL A 348 5.40 4.45 -2.56
C VAL A 348 4.79 5.52 -3.47
N MET A 349 5.54 5.92 -4.48
CA MET A 349 5.14 6.96 -5.43
C MET A 349 4.13 6.43 -6.46
N ILE A 350 3.06 7.19 -6.72
CA ILE A 350 2.19 6.97 -7.89
C ILE A 350 2.69 7.84 -9.05
N HIS A 351 2.81 7.24 -10.24
CA HIS A 351 3.28 7.88 -11.47
C HIS A 351 4.57 8.70 -11.29
N PRO A 352 5.66 8.11 -10.78
CA PRO A 352 6.91 8.83 -10.60
C PRO A 352 7.52 9.21 -11.95
N ILE A 353 7.98 10.46 -12.04
CA ILE A 353 8.63 11.07 -13.20
C ILE A 353 9.92 11.72 -12.70
N PHE A 354 11.06 11.30 -13.25
CA PHE A 354 12.32 12.00 -13.04
C PHE A 354 12.23 13.41 -13.63
N LEU A 355 12.64 14.42 -12.86
CA LEU A 355 12.72 15.79 -13.34
C LEU A 355 14.16 16.19 -13.66
N ARG A 356 15.05 16.07 -12.66
CA ARG A 356 16.44 16.52 -12.77
C ARG A 356 17.30 15.96 -11.65
N GLU A 357 18.61 16.07 -11.82
CA GLU A 357 19.56 15.92 -10.72
C GLU A 357 19.54 17.16 -9.81
N ARG A 358 19.74 16.93 -8.51
CA ARG A 358 19.90 17.95 -7.48
C ARG A 358 21.35 18.08 -7.08
N THR A 359 22.15 18.69 -7.94
CA THR A 359 23.57 18.97 -7.67
C THR A 359 23.78 19.94 -6.50
N ASP A 360 22.72 20.65 -6.11
CA ASP A 360 22.64 21.54 -4.96
C ASP A 360 22.33 20.82 -3.63
N LYS A 361 22.02 19.51 -3.67
CA LYS A 361 21.67 18.72 -2.48
C LYS A 361 22.71 17.63 -2.19
N LYS A 362 22.80 17.27 -0.91
CA LYS A 362 23.65 16.19 -0.42
C LYS A 362 22.81 15.00 0.02
N VAL A 363 23.46 13.86 0.22
CA VAL A 363 22.83 12.65 0.76
C VAL A 363 22.83 12.77 2.29
N ASP A 364 21.91 13.58 2.81
CA ASP A 364 21.69 13.80 4.23
C ASP A 364 20.19 13.88 4.57
N VAL A 365 19.87 13.81 5.87
CA VAL A 365 18.49 13.73 6.36
C VAL A 365 17.71 15.01 6.02
N GLU A 366 18.36 16.17 6.04
CA GLU A 366 17.74 17.44 5.71
C GLU A 366 17.31 17.50 4.24
N SER A 367 18.15 16.98 3.34
CA SER A 367 17.92 17.04 1.90
C SER A 367 16.94 15.97 1.40
N ILE A 368 17.05 14.74 1.91
CA ILE A 368 16.36 13.54 1.39
C ILE A 368 15.66 12.72 2.49
N GLY A 369 15.30 13.35 3.60
CA GLY A 369 14.72 12.69 4.78
C GLY A 369 13.30 12.15 4.60
N MET A 370 12.91 11.26 5.51
CA MET A 370 11.57 10.64 5.57
C MET A 370 10.42 11.64 5.78
N THR A 371 10.70 12.82 6.36
CA THR A 371 9.71 13.88 6.57
C THR A 371 9.02 14.32 5.27
N GLN A 372 9.70 14.17 4.12
CA GLN A 372 9.09 14.41 2.82
C GLN A 372 7.85 13.54 2.57
N ILE A 373 7.77 12.32 3.12
CA ILE A 373 6.57 11.48 3.00
C ILE A 373 5.69 11.50 4.26
N THR A 374 6.28 11.50 5.46
CA THR A 374 5.49 11.39 6.70
C THR A 374 4.67 12.64 7.01
N SER A 375 5.10 13.82 6.52
CA SER A 375 4.28 15.04 6.59
C SER A 375 3.02 14.98 5.71
N ARG A 376 2.98 14.07 4.73
CA ARG A 376 1.91 13.97 3.72
C ARG A 376 1.01 12.77 3.93
N VAL A 377 1.55 11.65 4.38
CA VAL A 377 0.79 10.41 4.61
C VAL A 377 1.17 9.77 5.95
N PRO A 378 0.19 9.37 6.78
CA PRO A 378 0.48 8.67 8.01
C PRO A 378 1.01 7.28 7.70
N LEU A 379 2.16 6.94 8.27
CA LEU A 379 2.66 5.57 8.26
C LEU A 379 2.19 4.87 9.54
N SER A 380 1.95 3.57 9.48
CA SER A 380 1.45 2.79 10.62
C SER A 380 2.41 2.78 11.81
N SER A 381 3.70 3.02 11.55
CA SER A 381 4.78 3.07 12.54
C SER A 381 5.95 3.89 11.99
N PRO A 382 5.83 5.24 11.91
CA PRO A 382 6.83 6.09 11.27
C PRO A 382 8.20 6.00 11.97
N ASP A 383 8.17 5.89 13.31
CA ASP A 383 9.35 5.82 14.19
C ASP A 383 9.91 4.40 14.35
N GLU A 384 9.34 3.40 13.67
CA GLU A 384 9.85 2.04 13.73
C GLU A 384 11.29 2.05 13.17
N LYS A 385 12.28 1.87 14.05
CA LYS A 385 13.67 1.82 13.65
C LYS A 385 13.87 0.68 12.65
N ALA A 386 14.71 0.92 11.65
CA ALA A 386 15.21 -0.17 10.82
C ALA A 386 16.32 -0.89 11.62
N ALA A 387 15.94 -1.53 12.72
CA ALA A 387 16.83 -2.37 13.50
C ALA A 387 16.71 -3.81 12.98
N PRO A 388 17.82 -4.55 12.82
CA PRO A 388 17.76 -5.98 12.56
C PRO A 388 16.92 -6.67 13.64
N ILE A 389 16.01 -7.54 13.23
CA ILE A 389 15.32 -8.44 14.16
C ILE A 389 16.24 -9.63 14.37
N GLU A 390 16.56 -9.94 15.61
CA GLU A 390 17.31 -11.16 15.94
C GLU A 390 16.38 -12.36 15.67
N GLN A 391 16.66 -13.10 14.60
CA GLN A 391 15.90 -14.28 14.19
C GLN A 391 16.80 -15.48 14.12
N LYS A 392 16.26 -16.64 14.52
CA LYS A 392 16.95 -17.91 14.34
C LYS A 392 17.19 -18.12 12.84
N PRO A 393 18.41 -18.45 12.40
CA PRO A 393 18.71 -18.68 10.99
C PRO A 393 17.89 -19.87 10.48
N ALA A 394 17.44 -19.80 9.22
CA ALA A 394 16.69 -20.88 8.60
C ALA A 394 17.47 -22.20 8.68
N GLU A 395 16.76 -23.27 9.03
CA GLU A 395 17.35 -24.57 9.33
C GLU A 395 16.86 -25.61 8.32
N VAL A 396 17.78 -26.42 7.78
CA VAL A 396 17.42 -27.56 6.94
C VAL A 396 16.98 -28.69 7.87
N VAL A 397 15.67 -28.85 8.03
CA VAL A 397 15.07 -29.83 8.97
C VAL A 397 14.81 -31.19 8.34
N ARG A 398 14.69 -31.26 7.00
CA ARG A 398 14.69 -32.53 6.24
C ARG A 398 15.51 -32.43 4.97
N ARG A 399 16.24 -33.48 4.62
CA ARG A 399 16.93 -33.61 3.34
C ARG A 399 17.16 -35.07 3.00
N ALA A 400 16.99 -35.41 1.71
CA ALA A 400 17.60 -36.60 1.15
C ALA A 400 18.09 -36.33 -0.28
N VAL A 401 19.08 -37.11 -0.70
CA VAL A 401 19.64 -37.11 -2.06
C VAL A 401 19.54 -38.52 -2.60
N PHE A 402 19.10 -38.64 -3.83
CA PHE A 402 18.97 -39.89 -4.56
C PHE A 402 19.80 -39.80 -5.82
N SER A 403 20.54 -40.85 -6.13
CA SER A 403 21.30 -40.97 -7.36
C SER A 403 20.80 -42.13 -8.22
N LYS A 404 21.00 -42.02 -9.52
CA LYS A 404 20.78 -43.10 -10.47
C LYS A 404 21.85 -43.06 -11.54
N THR A 405 22.62 -44.14 -11.63
CA THR A 405 23.66 -44.28 -12.64
C THR A 405 23.13 -45.06 -13.84
N THR A 406 23.31 -44.54 -15.05
CA THR A 406 22.93 -45.21 -16.29
C THR A 406 23.96 -44.88 -17.37
N LYS A 407 24.57 -45.91 -17.99
CA LYS A 407 25.61 -45.75 -19.03
C LYS A 407 26.71 -44.73 -18.64
N ALA A 408 27.29 -44.90 -17.44
CA ALA A 408 28.31 -44.03 -16.84
C ALA A 408 27.91 -42.55 -16.58
N LYS A 409 26.62 -42.20 -16.76
CA LYS A 409 26.07 -40.89 -16.39
C LYS A 409 25.31 -40.99 -15.08
N VAL A 410 25.49 -40.02 -14.20
CA VAL A 410 24.82 -39.93 -12.90
C VAL A 410 23.70 -38.89 -12.97
N ALA A 411 22.48 -39.29 -12.66
CA ALA A 411 21.35 -38.40 -12.40
C ALA A 411 21.19 -38.22 -10.88
N VAL A 412 20.77 -37.03 -10.45
CA VAL A 412 20.64 -36.66 -9.04
C VAL A 412 19.28 -36.07 -8.78
N ARG A 413 18.60 -36.54 -7.74
CA ARG A 413 17.33 -36.02 -7.26
C ARG A 413 17.46 -35.68 -5.79
N LYS A 414 16.98 -34.52 -5.38
CA LYS A 414 17.14 -34.04 -4.01
C LYS A 414 15.88 -33.31 -3.57
N TYR A 415 15.51 -33.50 -2.31
CA TYR A 415 14.58 -32.60 -1.63
C TYR A 415 15.26 -31.96 -0.42
N MET A 416 14.79 -30.78 -0.05
CA MET A 416 15.08 -30.12 1.22
C MET A 416 13.79 -29.55 1.78
N VAL A 417 13.54 -29.76 3.07
CA VAL A 417 12.57 -28.99 3.84
C VAL A 417 13.36 -28.04 4.73
N ILE A 418 13.03 -26.76 4.62
CA ILE A 418 13.67 -25.68 5.36
C ILE A 418 12.62 -25.11 6.32
N ASP A 419 12.91 -25.15 7.61
CA ASP A 419 12.21 -24.34 8.61
C ASP A 419 12.76 -22.92 8.52
N THR A 420 11.89 -21.97 8.20
CA THR A 420 12.30 -20.58 8.04
C THR A 420 12.47 -19.88 9.36
N HIS A 421 11.87 -20.41 10.45
CA HIS A 421 11.68 -19.74 11.73
C HIS A 421 10.99 -18.37 11.64
N LYS A 422 10.21 -18.16 10.58
CA LYS A 422 9.48 -16.90 10.30
C LYS A 422 7.95 -17.06 10.33
N GLY A 423 7.45 -18.14 10.92
CA GLY A 423 6.00 -18.43 10.96
C GLY A 423 5.16 -17.37 11.65
N ASP A 424 5.74 -16.64 12.61
CA ASP A 424 5.08 -15.56 13.33
C ASP A 424 4.99 -14.25 12.51
N GLU A 425 5.76 -14.14 11.42
CA GLU A 425 5.67 -13.03 10.49
C GLU A 425 4.57 -13.31 9.46
N ARG A 426 3.52 -12.48 9.43
CA ARG A 426 2.35 -12.62 8.53
C ARG A 426 2.68 -12.80 7.04
N SER A 427 3.90 -12.51 6.61
CA SER A 427 4.35 -12.52 5.21
C SER A 427 5.21 -13.71 4.82
N TYR A 428 5.64 -14.57 5.75
CA TYR A 428 6.58 -15.67 5.44
C TYR A 428 6.01 -17.04 5.81
N PRO A 429 6.09 -18.03 4.91
CA PRO A 429 5.70 -19.39 5.24
C PRO A 429 6.69 -19.99 6.25
N PRO A 430 6.22 -20.72 7.27
CA PRO A 430 7.10 -21.35 8.25
C PRO A 430 7.97 -22.44 7.62
N TYR A 431 7.50 -23.12 6.56
CA TYR A 431 8.26 -24.16 5.88
C TYR A 431 8.33 -23.94 4.37
N VAL A 432 9.50 -24.23 3.80
CA VAL A 432 9.75 -24.24 2.36
C VAL A 432 10.28 -25.60 1.94
N THR A 433 9.70 -26.19 0.91
CA THR A 433 10.21 -27.42 0.29
C THR A 433 10.85 -27.10 -1.06
N PHE A 434 12.11 -27.50 -1.24
CA PHE A 434 12.88 -27.30 -2.45
C PHE A 434 13.26 -28.63 -3.06
N PHE A 435 12.91 -28.83 -4.33
CA PHE A 435 13.17 -30.03 -5.10
C PHE A 435 14.17 -29.74 -6.20
N THR A 436 15.11 -30.64 -6.38
CA THR A 436 16.09 -30.62 -7.47
C THR A 436 16.02 -31.93 -8.22
N ASP A 437 15.95 -31.85 -9.55
CA ASP A 437 16.05 -32.98 -10.45
C ASP A 437 17.10 -32.65 -11.51
N TYR A 438 18.24 -33.33 -11.45
CA TYR A 438 19.33 -33.24 -12.41
C TYR A 438 19.43 -34.54 -13.21
N SER A 439 19.52 -34.42 -14.53
CA SER A 439 19.75 -35.53 -15.44
C SER A 439 20.52 -35.04 -16.67
N PRO A 440 21.76 -35.51 -16.91
CA PRO A 440 22.64 -34.98 -17.94
C PRO A 440 22.19 -35.24 -19.38
N GLY A 441 21.14 -36.06 -19.59
CA GLY A 441 20.59 -36.36 -20.92
C GLY A 441 19.39 -35.51 -21.34
N ARG A 442 18.92 -34.58 -20.49
CA ARG A 442 17.76 -33.72 -20.80
C ARG A 442 18.17 -32.45 -21.55
N LYS A 443 17.25 -31.90 -22.35
CA LYS A 443 17.37 -30.55 -22.94
C LYS A 443 17.61 -29.49 -21.87
N GLU A 444 16.92 -29.62 -20.73
CA GLU A 444 17.16 -28.87 -19.50
C GLU A 444 17.70 -29.84 -18.44
N PRO A 445 19.04 -29.90 -18.26
CA PRO A 445 19.63 -30.89 -17.37
C PRO A 445 19.18 -30.73 -15.92
N LEU A 446 19.00 -29.49 -15.45
CA LEU A 446 18.59 -29.14 -14.10
C LEU A 446 17.17 -28.57 -14.08
N GLN A 447 16.30 -29.19 -13.30
CA GLN A 447 14.96 -28.71 -13.01
C GLN A 447 14.82 -28.52 -11.50
N THR A 448 14.20 -27.43 -11.09
CA THR A 448 13.97 -27.11 -9.68
C THR A 448 12.52 -26.73 -9.44
N ALA A 449 11.99 -27.07 -8.26
CA ALA A 449 10.67 -26.63 -7.84
C ALA A 449 10.70 -26.19 -6.38
N LEU A 450 9.94 -25.16 -6.04
CA LEU A 450 9.79 -24.65 -4.68
C LEU A 450 8.30 -24.69 -4.30
N ARG A 451 7.99 -25.15 -3.10
CA ARG A 451 6.65 -25.05 -2.50
C ARG A 451 6.75 -24.54 -1.07
N THR A 452 5.65 -23.99 -0.57
CA THR A 452 5.53 -23.47 0.79
C THR A 452 4.54 -24.31 1.59
N ALA A 453 4.70 -24.35 2.90
CA ALA A 453 3.81 -25.07 3.80
C ALA A 453 3.65 -24.31 5.12
N SER A 454 2.42 -24.33 5.67
CA SER A 454 2.08 -23.72 6.96
C SER A 454 2.43 -24.59 8.16
N THR A 455 2.69 -25.88 7.95
CA THR A 455 3.06 -26.84 9.00
C THR A 455 4.09 -27.84 8.48
N MET A 456 4.80 -28.51 9.39
CA MET A 456 5.78 -29.55 9.03
C MET A 456 5.11 -30.71 8.31
N GLU A 457 3.93 -31.14 8.77
CA GLU A 457 3.18 -32.26 8.19
C GLU A 457 2.80 -31.97 6.74
N HIS A 458 2.42 -30.72 6.45
CA HIS A 458 2.15 -30.28 5.08
C HIS A 458 3.41 -30.29 4.21
N ALA A 459 4.56 -29.89 4.74
CA ALA A 459 5.84 -29.97 4.03
C ALA A 459 6.25 -31.42 3.75
N GLU A 460 6.15 -32.31 4.73
CA GLU A 460 6.48 -33.72 4.61
C GLU A 460 5.55 -34.43 3.59
N ARG A 461 4.25 -34.11 3.59
CA ARG A 461 3.31 -34.59 2.56
C ARG A 461 3.75 -34.22 1.14
N GLN A 462 4.16 -32.97 0.93
CA GLN A 462 4.66 -32.51 -0.39
C GLN A 462 5.88 -33.32 -0.83
N VAL A 463 6.78 -33.67 0.11
CA VAL A 463 7.94 -34.51 -0.15
C VAL A 463 7.54 -35.94 -0.50
N VAL A 464 6.64 -36.56 0.27
CA VAL A 464 6.13 -37.92 0.00
C VAL A 464 5.52 -38.02 -1.40
N GLU A 465 4.65 -37.07 -1.76
CA GLU A 465 4.04 -37.01 -3.09
C GLU A 465 5.08 -36.87 -4.20
N TRP A 466 6.07 -36.00 -3.99
CA TRP A 466 7.14 -35.80 -4.96
C TRP A 466 8.01 -37.05 -5.10
N MET A 467 8.35 -37.71 -3.99
CA MET A 467 9.12 -38.96 -4.00
C MET A 467 8.34 -40.07 -4.70
N ALA A 468 7.06 -40.24 -4.39
CA ALA A 468 6.20 -41.23 -5.03
C ALA A 468 6.15 -41.03 -6.56
N LYS A 469 6.18 -39.78 -7.04
CA LYS A 469 6.21 -39.48 -8.47
C LYS A 469 7.59 -39.69 -9.11
N ASN A 470 8.67 -39.33 -8.41
CA ASN A 470 9.99 -39.19 -9.02
C ASN A 470 10.96 -40.32 -8.62
N ILE A 471 10.98 -40.78 -7.39
CA ILE A 471 11.91 -41.83 -6.95
C ILE A 471 11.29 -43.19 -7.27
N LYS A 472 11.68 -43.75 -8.42
CA LYS A 472 11.21 -45.05 -8.95
C LYS A 472 12.34 -46.08 -8.90
N ARG A 473 12.10 -47.28 -9.45
CA ARG A 473 13.11 -48.35 -9.49
C ARG A 473 14.45 -47.87 -10.09
N GLY A 474 15.54 -48.22 -9.40
CA GLY A 474 16.91 -47.90 -9.79
C GLY A 474 17.43 -46.54 -9.31
N TRP A 475 16.68 -45.83 -8.46
CA TRP A 475 17.21 -44.73 -7.66
C TRP A 475 17.65 -45.26 -6.30
N SER A 476 18.83 -44.85 -5.85
CA SER A 476 19.38 -45.19 -4.53
C SER A 476 19.53 -43.93 -3.71
N GLU A 477 19.21 -43.99 -2.41
CA GLU A 477 19.44 -42.87 -1.51
C GLU A 477 20.91 -42.81 -1.08
N GLU A 478 21.45 -41.60 -1.00
CA GLU A 478 22.76 -41.31 -0.44
C GLU A 478 22.62 -41.04 1.07
N GLU A 479 22.70 -42.09 1.89
CA GLU A 479 22.43 -42.00 3.35
C GLU A 479 23.28 -40.94 4.07
N GLN A 480 24.53 -40.74 3.64
CA GLN A 480 25.44 -39.72 4.19
C GLN A 480 24.94 -38.29 4.00
N ALA A 481 23.99 -38.07 3.09
CA ALA A 481 23.40 -36.77 2.79
C ALA A 481 22.07 -36.53 3.52
N ARG A 482 21.57 -37.50 4.30
CA ARG A 482 20.28 -37.41 4.99
C ARG A 482 20.34 -36.39 6.13
N VAL A 483 19.28 -35.59 6.26
CA VAL A 483 19.04 -34.74 7.43
C VAL A 483 17.61 -34.97 7.87
N GLY A 484 17.41 -35.29 9.16
CA GLY A 484 16.10 -35.61 9.74
C GLY A 484 15.45 -36.87 9.16
N GLU A 485 14.42 -37.36 9.85
CA GLU A 485 13.59 -38.47 9.37
C GLU A 485 12.28 -37.94 8.82
N LEU A 486 11.88 -38.40 7.62
CA LEU A 486 10.61 -38.02 7.03
C LEU A 486 9.49 -38.74 7.78
N VAL A 487 8.64 -38.01 8.50
CA VAL A 487 7.46 -38.60 9.14
C VAL A 487 6.26 -38.40 8.21
N PRO A 488 5.79 -39.45 7.50
CA PRO A 488 4.62 -39.28 6.66
C PRO A 488 3.41 -38.96 7.55
N PRO A 489 2.54 -38.01 7.15
CA PRO A 489 1.32 -37.75 7.90
C PRO A 489 0.47 -39.02 7.99
N PRO A 490 -0.34 -39.20 9.06
CA PRO A 490 -1.26 -40.32 9.18
C PRO A 490 -2.14 -40.41 7.93
N PRO A 491 -2.52 -41.63 7.49
CA PRO A 491 -3.37 -41.82 6.33
C PRO A 491 -4.83 -41.43 6.64
N GLU A 492 -5.10 -40.19 7.04
CA GLU A 492 -6.44 -39.61 7.10
C GLU A 492 -6.40 -38.07 7.28
N ALA A 493 -6.39 -37.34 6.16
CA ALA A 493 -6.94 -35.99 6.00
C ALA A 493 -6.93 -35.60 4.51
N ALA A 494 -7.50 -36.46 3.66
CA ALA A 494 -7.69 -36.18 2.22
C ALA A 494 -8.93 -35.32 1.92
N LYS A 495 -9.45 -34.61 2.91
CA LYS A 495 -10.49 -33.59 2.72
C LYS A 495 -10.10 -32.38 3.55
N ILE A 496 -9.54 -31.38 2.88
CA ILE A 496 -9.79 -29.93 3.04
C ILE A 496 -8.76 -29.20 2.15
N LEU A 497 -9.28 -28.24 1.37
CA LEU A 497 -8.59 -27.30 0.46
C LEU A 497 -8.20 -27.81 -0.93
N ALA A 498 -9.22 -28.18 -1.72
CA ALA A 498 -9.24 -27.74 -3.12
C ALA A 498 -9.97 -26.37 -3.17
N PRO A 499 -9.38 -25.30 -3.74
CA PRO A 499 -10.15 -24.11 -4.03
C PRO A 499 -11.26 -24.49 -5.02
N LYS A 500 -12.52 -24.20 -4.66
CA LYS A 500 -13.62 -24.23 -5.61
C LYS A 500 -13.23 -23.27 -6.74
N LYS A 501 -13.03 -23.82 -7.95
CA LYS A 501 -12.99 -23.01 -9.17
C LYS A 501 -14.25 -22.13 -9.19
N LYS A 502 -14.05 -20.82 -9.13
CA LYS A 502 -14.96 -19.83 -9.70
C LYS A 502 -14.21 -19.18 -10.85
#